data_AF-A0A7K0KI90-F1
#
_entry.id   AF-A0A7K0KI90-F1
#
_cell.length_a   1.000
_cell.length_b   1.000
_cell.length_c   1.000
_cell.angle_alpha   90.00
_cell.angle_beta   90.00
_cell.angle_gamma   90.00
#
_symmetry.space_group_name_H-M   'P 1'
#
loop_
_entity.id
_entity.type
_entity.pdbx_description
1 polymer ?
#
loop_
_entity_poly.entity_id
_entity_poly.type
_entity_poly.pdbx_seq_one_letter_code
_entity_poly.pdbx_strand_id
1 'polypeptide(L)'
;MRKLLIIFMAFVAIGMTFSCNSKEKQIREQQIADSLKKDSIFQQHQADSIAKAKEEAELNDKKIEFLQGIYKNVIYTENVGPNATDYAGKLVKHISPKVTKAMTDYDDGMDAEYVAPGPKLYLLGDEGDYEGGPKITITYLGDNWFKVNISDHTTVKIRVESEPDDDESFMITGLINKDYGINVK
;
A
#
# COMPACT_ATOMS: atom_id res chain seq x y z
N MET A 1 11.33 -2.38 -91.26
CA MET A 1 11.26 -2.72 -89.82
C MET A 1 11.69 -1.55 -88.94
N ARG A 2 10.86 -0.51 -88.77
CA ARG A 2 11.20 0.64 -87.87
C ARG A 2 10.01 1.20 -87.08
N LYS A 3 8.80 0.65 -87.23
CA LYS A 3 7.57 1.17 -86.60
C LYS A 3 7.02 0.29 -85.46
N LEU A 4 7.61 -0.89 -85.22
CA LEU A 4 7.12 -1.82 -84.19
C LEU A 4 7.82 -1.67 -82.81
N LEU A 5 8.88 -0.87 -82.71
CA LEU A 5 9.74 -0.81 -81.52
C LEU A 5 9.33 0.27 -80.51
N ILE A 6 8.44 1.20 -80.89
CA ILE A 6 8.05 2.33 -80.04
C ILE A 6 6.86 1.97 -79.12
N ILE A 7 6.03 1.00 -79.50
CA ILE A 7 4.83 0.63 -78.72
C ILE A 7 5.20 -0.19 -77.47
N PHE A 8 6.32 -0.94 -77.50
CA PHE A 8 6.75 -1.75 -76.35
C PHE A 8 7.41 -0.96 -75.22
N MET A 9 7.96 0.24 -75.48
CA MET A 9 8.54 1.08 -74.42
C MET A 9 7.51 1.93 -73.67
N ALA A 10 6.33 2.19 -74.24
CA ALA A 10 5.26 2.92 -73.55
C ALA A 10 4.58 2.10 -72.44
N PHE A 11 4.56 0.77 -72.54
CA PHE A 11 3.98 -0.10 -71.51
C PHE A 11 4.90 -0.30 -70.29
N VAL A 12 6.22 -0.20 -70.45
CA VAL A 12 7.17 -0.33 -69.33
C VAL A 12 7.18 0.92 -68.44
N ALA A 13 6.90 2.10 -68.99
CA ALA A 13 6.85 3.35 -68.23
C ALA A 13 5.58 3.50 -67.36
N ILE A 14 4.46 2.89 -67.75
CA ILE A 14 3.20 2.96 -66.99
C ILE A 14 3.16 1.92 -65.86
N GLY A 15 3.96 0.84 -65.93
CA GLY A 15 4.07 -0.16 -64.85
C GLY A 15 4.85 0.32 -63.61
N MET A 16 5.71 1.34 -63.74
CA MET A 16 6.59 1.79 -62.64
C MET A 16 5.96 2.85 -61.73
N THR A 17 4.91 3.56 -62.17
CA THR A 17 4.27 4.61 -61.35
C THR A 17 3.19 4.08 -60.40
N PHE A 18 2.58 2.92 -60.69
CA PHE A 18 1.64 2.27 -59.77
C PHE A 18 2.33 1.45 -58.66
N SER A 19 3.60 1.05 -58.86
CA SER A 19 4.35 0.24 -57.88
C SER A 19 4.87 1.07 -56.69
N CYS A 20 5.26 2.33 -56.90
CA CYS A 20 5.68 3.22 -55.80
C CYS A 20 4.51 3.65 -54.91
N ASN A 21 3.35 3.95 -55.51
CA ASN A 21 2.18 4.45 -54.77
C ASN A 21 1.57 3.38 -53.83
N SER A 22 1.67 2.10 -54.22
CA SER A 22 1.26 0.96 -53.39
C SER A 22 2.16 0.75 -52.16
N LYS A 23 3.49 0.84 -52.35
CA LYS A 23 4.47 0.68 -51.26
C LYS A 23 4.40 1.82 -50.24
N GLU A 24 4.29 3.07 -50.70
CA GLU A 24 4.12 4.22 -49.81
C GLU A 24 2.79 4.20 -49.04
N LYS A 25 1.74 3.65 -49.65
CA LYS A 25 0.46 3.43 -48.99
C LYS A 25 0.58 2.36 -47.91
N GLN A 26 1.21 1.22 -48.19
CA GLN A 26 1.48 0.18 -47.19
C GLN A 26 2.33 0.69 -46.02
N ILE A 27 3.38 1.47 -46.31
CA ILE A 27 4.24 2.05 -45.25
C ILE A 27 3.43 2.99 -44.35
N ARG A 28 2.57 3.84 -44.91
CA ARG A 28 1.70 4.73 -44.12
C ARG A 28 0.68 3.97 -43.29
N GLU A 29 0.02 2.98 -43.86
CA GLU A 29 -0.94 2.13 -43.15
C GLU A 29 -0.27 1.38 -41.99
N GLN A 30 0.96 0.91 -42.19
CA GLN A 30 1.74 0.23 -41.15
C GLN A 30 2.20 1.19 -40.05
N GLN A 31 2.63 2.41 -40.41
CA GLN A 31 2.95 3.45 -39.43
C GLN A 31 1.74 3.86 -38.58
N ILE A 32 0.55 3.96 -39.20
CA ILE A 32 -0.70 4.23 -38.49
C ILE A 32 -1.08 3.06 -37.58
N ALA A 33 -0.95 1.82 -38.04
CA ALA A 33 -1.20 0.64 -37.21
C ALA A 33 -0.25 0.56 -36.02
N ASP A 34 1.04 0.85 -36.24
CA ASP A 34 2.06 0.86 -35.19
C ASP A 34 1.83 2.00 -34.17
N SER A 35 1.39 3.19 -34.63
CA SER A 35 1.04 4.29 -33.71
C SER A 35 -0.20 3.95 -32.89
N LEU A 36 -1.26 3.43 -33.53
CA LEU A 36 -2.48 3.00 -32.84
C LEU A 36 -2.20 1.90 -31.81
N LYS A 37 -1.30 0.96 -32.13
CA LYS A 37 -0.88 -0.09 -31.20
C LYS A 37 -0.12 0.48 -30.00
N LYS A 38 0.80 1.43 -30.22
CA LYS A 38 1.52 2.11 -29.14
C LYS A 38 0.58 2.90 -28.23
N ASP A 39 -0.36 3.63 -28.82
CA ASP A 39 -1.37 4.40 -28.07
C ASP A 39 -2.25 3.47 -27.23
N SER A 40 -2.66 2.32 -27.78
CA SER A 40 -3.43 1.31 -27.06
C SER A 40 -2.65 0.71 -25.88
N ILE A 41 -1.36 0.40 -26.06
CA ILE A 41 -0.50 -0.12 -24.98
C ILE A 41 -0.31 0.93 -23.89
N PHE A 42 -0.12 2.20 -24.28
CA PHE A 42 0.03 3.30 -23.33
C PHE A 42 -1.24 3.51 -22.50
N GLN A 43 -2.42 3.51 -23.13
CA GLN A 43 -3.69 3.64 -22.44
C GLN A 43 -3.95 2.45 -21.50
N GLN A 44 -3.58 1.24 -21.90
CA GLN A 44 -3.69 0.05 -21.04
C GLN A 44 -2.78 0.17 -19.81
N HIS A 45 -1.51 0.54 -19.98
CA HIS A 45 -0.61 0.78 -18.85
C HIS A 45 -1.10 1.87 -17.90
N GLN A 46 -1.70 2.93 -18.43
CA GLN A 46 -2.30 3.98 -17.62
C GLN A 46 -3.49 3.45 -16.81
N ALA A 47 -4.38 2.67 -17.43
CA ALA A 47 -5.51 2.05 -16.78
C ALA A 47 -5.06 1.08 -15.67
N ASP A 48 -4.07 0.22 -15.94
CA ASP A 48 -3.51 -0.72 -14.98
C ASP A 48 -2.87 0.00 -13.78
N SER A 49 -2.16 1.11 -14.04
CA SER A 49 -1.57 1.93 -12.98
C SER A 49 -2.64 2.59 -12.09
N ILE A 50 -3.75 3.04 -12.67
CA ILE A 50 -4.86 3.63 -11.91
C ILE A 50 -5.56 2.55 -11.09
N ALA A 51 -5.81 1.38 -11.67
CA ALA A 51 -6.42 0.26 -10.96
C ALA A 51 -5.57 -0.16 -9.75
N LYS A 52 -4.25 -0.32 -9.94
CA LYS A 52 -3.33 -0.64 -8.86
C LYS A 52 -3.30 0.42 -7.75
N ALA A 53 -3.28 1.70 -8.12
CA ALA A 53 -3.31 2.79 -7.15
C ALA A 53 -4.62 2.81 -6.34
N LYS A 54 -5.74 2.46 -6.98
CA LYS A 54 -7.04 2.34 -6.32
C LYS A 54 -7.08 1.15 -5.35
N GLU A 55 -6.57 -0.01 -5.76
CA GLU A 55 -6.46 -1.19 -4.90
C GLU A 55 -5.56 -0.92 -3.68
N GLU A 56 -4.43 -0.23 -3.87
CA GLU A 56 -3.55 0.16 -2.76
C GLU A 56 -4.26 1.12 -1.80
N ALA A 57 -5.00 2.11 -2.32
CA ALA A 57 -5.77 3.03 -1.49
C ALA A 57 -6.85 2.30 -0.67
N GLU A 58 -7.63 1.41 -1.29
CA GLU A 58 -8.64 0.60 -0.60
C GLU A 58 -8.02 -0.31 0.48
N LEU A 59 -6.86 -0.91 0.20
CA LEU A 59 -6.13 -1.71 1.19
C LEU A 59 -5.62 -0.85 2.35
N ASN A 60 -5.15 0.36 2.08
CA ASN A 60 -4.70 1.30 3.11
C ASN A 60 -5.85 1.77 3.99
N ASP A 61 -7.04 2.01 3.42
CA ASP A 61 -8.24 2.35 4.19
C ASP A 61 -8.62 1.21 5.15
N LYS A 62 -8.58 -0.05 4.69
CA LYS A 62 -8.81 -1.22 5.56
C LYS A 62 -7.79 -1.32 6.70
N LYS A 63 -6.51 -1.01 6.44
CA LYS A 63 -5.47 -0.99 7.48
C LYS A 63 -5.69 0.14 8.50
N ILE A 64 -6.19 1.29 8.03
CA ILE A 64 -6.60 2.40 8.91
C ILE A 64 -7.77 1.97 9.79
N GLU A 65 -8.81 1.35 9.23
CA GLU A 65 -9.95 0.82 9.99
C GLU A 65 -9.51 -0.22 11.03
N PHE A 66 -8.61 -1.12 10.65
CA PHE A 66 -8.00 -2.08 11.56
C PHE A 66 -7.30 -1.38 12.73
N LEU A 67 -6.42 -0.40 12.46
CA LEU A 67 -5.74 0.35 13.51
C LEU A 67 -6.72 1.13 14.39
N GLN A 68 -7.76 1.76 13.82
CA GLN A 68 -8.82 2.40 14.60
C GLN A 68 -9.51 1.41 15.54
N GLY A 69 -9.77 0.18 15.07
CA GLY A 69 -10.28 -0.91 15.88
C GLY A 69 -9.34 -1.31 17.01
N ILE A 70 -8.04 -1.42 16.75
CA ILE A 70 -7.01 -1.69 17.76
C ILE A 70 -7.05 -0.59 18.85
N TYR A 71 -6.96 0.67 18.46
CA TYR A 71 -6.87 1.77 19.41
C TYR A 71 -8.15 2.03 20.20
N LYS A 72 -9.33 1.88 19.58
CA LYS A 72 -10.60 1.95 20.29
C LYS A 72 -10.62 1.00 21.49
N ASN A 73 -9.99 -0.17 21.36
CA ASN A 73 -10.01 -1.16 22.41
C ASN A 73 -8.79 -1.06 23.36
N VAL A 74 -7.63 -0.55 22.89
CA VAL A 74 -6.45 -0.31 23.74
C VAL A 74 -6.70 0.82 24.74
N ILE A 75 -7.39 1.86 24.30
CA ILE A 75 -7.64 3.07 25.09
C ILE A 75 -8.86 2.90 26.01
N TYR A 76 -9.93 2.25 25.53
CA TYR A 76 -11.15 2.06 26.31
C TYR A 76 -11.28 0.63 26.80
N THR A 77 -10.41 0.24 27.74
CA THR A 77 -10.41 -1.11 28.33
C THR A 77 -11.75 -1.46 29.01
N GLU A 78 -12.47 -0.46 29.51
CA GLU A 78 -13.83 -0.55 30.08
C GLU A 78 -14.91 -1.01 29.09
N ASN A 79 -14.73 -0.75 27.79
CA ASN A 79 -15.67 -1.16 26.73
C ASN A 79 -15.50 -2.64 26.34
N VAL A 80 -14.50 -3.33 26.89
CA VAL A 80 -14.17 -4.70 26.51
C VAL A 80 -14.82 -5.75 27.43
N GLY A 81 -15.61 -5.30 28.40
CA GLY A 81 -16.29 -6.16 29.36
C GLY A 81 -15.35 -6.66 30.48
N PRO A 82 -15.85 -7.48 31.42
CA PRO A 82 -15.15 -7.80 32.67
C PRO A 82 -13.85 -8.61 32.53
N ASN A 83 -13.51 -9.11 31.33
CA ASN A 83 -12.34 -9.96 31.08
C ASN A 83 -11.27 -9.23 30.25
N ALA A 84 -10.57 -8.27 30.86
CA ALA A 84 -9.41 -7.60 30.25
C ALA A 84 -8.31 -8.59 29.78
N THR A 85 -8.22 -9.77 30.39
CA THR A 85 -7.27 -10.84 30.05
C THR A 85 -7.52 -11.47 28.68
N ASP A 86 -8.79 -11.66 28.29
CA ASP A 86 -9.15 -12.21 26.97
C ASP A 86 -8.86 -11.20 25.85
N TYR A 87 -8.89 -9.91 26.19
CA TYR A 87 -8.67 -8.82 25.25
C TYR A 87 -7.20 -8.59 24.91
N ALA A 88 -6.32 -8.54 25.92
CA ALA A 88 -4.89 -8.49 25.70
C ALA A 88 -4.43 -9.68 24.83
N GLY A 89 -4.96 -10.88 25.07
CA GLY A 89 -4.71 -12.05 24.23
C GLY A 89 -5.17 -11.90 22.77
N LYS A 90 -6.35 -11.30 22.55
CA LYS A 90 -6.88 -11.01 21.20
C LYS A 90 -6.15 -9.89 20.47
N LEU A 91 -5.55 -8.94 21.19
CA LEU A 91 -4.75 -7.88 20.59
C LEU A 91 -3.36 -8.40 20.21
N VAL A 92 -2.73 -9.15 21.12
CA VAL A 92 -1.38 -9.70 20.92
C VAL A 92 -1.30 -10.62 19.71
N LYS A 93 -2.39 -11.31 19.35
CA LYS A 93 -2.42 -12.14 18.12
C LYS A 93 -2.18 -11.34 16.83
N HIS A 94 -2.51 -10.04 16.84
CA HIS A 94 -2.31 -9.13 15.71
C HIS A 94 -0.99 -8.35 15.82
N ILE A 95 -0.10 -8.73 16.73
CA ILE A 95 1.21 -8.10 16.90
C ILE A 95 2.29 -9.15 16.64
N SER A 96 3.20 -8.84 15.73
CA SER A 96 4.28 -9.76 15.38
C SER A 96 5.15 -10.11 16.59
N PRO A 97 5.72 -11.33 16.66
CA PRO A 97 6.54 -11.75 17.80
C PRO A 97 7.68 -10.79 18.15
N LYS A 98 8.31 -10.16 17.14
CA LYS A 98 9.39 -9.18 17.35
C LYS A 98 8.91 -7.89 18.02
N VAL A 99 7.72 -7.40 17.67
CA VAL A 99 7.13 -6.20 18.29
C VAL A 99 6.65 -6.55 19.70
N THR A 100 5.97 -7.68 19.87
CA THR A 100 5.56 -8.20 21.18
C THR A 100 6.75 -8.33 22.14
N LYS A 101 7.87 -8.87 21.66
CA LYS A 101 9.11 -8.96 22.44
C LYS A 101 9.62 -7.59 22.87
N ALA A 102 9.74 -6.63 21.95
CA ALA A 102 10.21 -5.29 22.28
C ALA A 102 9.31 -4.57 23.30
N MET A 103 7.99 -4.75 23.20
CA MET A 103 7.04 -4.19 24.17
C MET A 103 7.11 -4.88 25.54
N THR A 104 7.48 -6.16 25.57
CA THR A 104 7.66 -6.92 26.82
C THR A 104 8.96 -6.53 27.51
N ASP A 105 10.05 -6.44 26.72
CA ASP A 105 11.39 -6.11 27.18
C ASP A 105 11.57 -4.65 27.59
N TYR A 106 10.65 -3.75 27.20
CA TYR A 106 10.72 -2.34 27.58
C TYR A 106 10.73 -2.21 29.09
N ASP A 107 11.79 -1.60 29.62
CA ASP A 107 11.91 -1.29 31.04
C ASP A 107 11.32 0.09 31.29
N ASP A 108 10.19 0.13 32.00
CA ASP A 108 9.52 1.37 32.40
C ASP A 108 10.07 1.94 33.71
N GLY A 109 11.11 1.33 34.27
CA GLY A 109 11.74 1.75 35.52
C GLY A 109 10.90 1.48 36.77
N MET A 110 9.80 0.71 36.64
CA MET A 110 9.01 0.23 37.77
C MET A 110 9.70 -0.96 38.43
N ASP A 111 9.70 -1.01 39.76
CA ASP A 111 10.24 -2.15 40.50
C ASP A 111 9.51 -3.46 40.10
N ALA A 112 10.29 -4.53 39.89
CA ALA A 112 9.83 -5.82 39.35
C ALA A 112 8.66 -6.47 40.12
N GLU A 113 8.39 -6.05 41.37
CA GLU A 113 7.24 -6.51 42.17
C GLU A 113 5.88 -6.10 41.60
N TYR A 114 5.83 -5.08 40.73
CA TYR A 114 4.58 -4.56 40.13
C TYR A 114 4.44 -4.81 38.62
N VAL A 115 5.39 -5.52 37.99
CA VAL A 115 5.38 -5.70 36.54
C VAL A 115 4.42 -6.84 36.16
N ALA A 116 3.29 -6.48 35.54
CA ALA A 116 2.42 -7.47 34.92
C ALA A 116 3.19 -8.19 33.79
N PRO A 117 3.23 -9.54 33.77
CA PRO A 117 3.92 -10.28 32.72
C PRO A 117 3.18 -10.12 31.39
N GLY A 118 3.88 -9.61 30.37
CA GLY A 118 3.34 -9.49 29.01
C GLY A 118 3.76 -8.21 28.28
N PRO A 119 3.32 -8.03 27.03
CA PRO A 119 3.62 -6.84 26.25
C PRO A 119 2.90 -5.62 26.83
N LYS A 120 3.65 -4.53 27.00
CA LYS A 120 3.14 -3.25 27.49
C LYS A 120 2.37 -2.53 26.38
N LEU A 121 1.06 -2.79 26.29
CA LEU A 121 0.19 -2.33 25.20
C LEU A 121 0.08 -0.80 25.10
N TYR A 122 0.27 -0.09 26.22
CA TYR A 122 0.31 1.37 26.23
C TYR A 122 1.42 1.96 25.35
N LEU A 123 2.46 1.18 25.01
CA LEU A 123 3.52 1.61 24.09
C LEU A 123 3.04 1.81 22.64
N LEU A 124 1.85 1.28 22.31
CA LEU A 124 1.15 1.61 21.07
C LEU A 124 0.62 3.04 21.08
N GLY A 125 0.58 3.69 22.25
CA GLY A 125 0.41 5.13 22.42
C GLY A 125 -0.74 5.54 23.34
N ASP A 126 -0.94 4.80 24.43
CA ASP A 126 -1.82 5.21 25.52
C ASP A 126 -1.00 5.98 26.57
N GLU A 127 -1.45 7.17 26.94
CA GLU A 127 -0.78 8.07 27.90
C GLU A 127 -1.68 8.47 29.09
N GLY A 128 -2.81 7.78 29.31
CA GLY A 128 -3.63 7.96 30.51
C GLY A 128 -4.86 8.86 30.35
N ASP A 129 -5.46 9.25 31.48
CA ASP A 129 -6.80 9.85 31.58
C ASP A 129 -6.97 11.14 30.75
N TYR A 130 -7.49 10.98 29.53
CA TYR A 130 -7.94 12.09 28.70
C TYR A 130 -9.39 12.44 29.07
N GLU A 131 -9.63 13.64 29.61
CA GLU A 131 -11.00 14.15 29.75
C GLU A 131 -11.66 14.25 28.36
N GLY A 132 -12.59 13.33 28.08
CA GLY A 132 -13.27 13.22 26.78
C GLY A 132 -12.68 12.18 25.82
N GLY A 133 -11.64 11.46 26.23
CA GLY A 133 -10.97 10.42 25.45
C GLY A 133 -9.96 10.96 24.42
N PRO A 134 -8.97 10.15 24.01
CA PRO A 134 -7.93 10.60 23.10
C PRO A 134 -8.43 10.75 21.66
N LYS A 135 -7.97 11.81 20.99
CA LYS A 135 -8.27 12.04 19.56
C LYS A 135 -7.23 11.34 18.70
N ILE A 136 -7.65 10.36 17.90
CA ILE A 136 -6.72 9.58 17.09
C ILE A 136 -6.77 10.02 15.64
N THR A 137 -5.62 10.40 15.10
CA THR A 137 -5.44 10.66 13.68
C THR A 137 -4.41 9.71 13.11
N ILE A 138 -4.80 8.96 12.07
CA ILE A 138 -3.94 8.00 11.38
C ILE A 138 -3.62 8.53 10.00
N THR A 139 -2.35 8.52 9.62
CA THR A 139 -1.88 9.00 8.32
C THR A 139 -0.96 7.96 7.69
N TYR A 140 -1.28 7.51 6.48
CA TYR A 140 -0.40 6.64 5.70
C TYR A 140 0.88 7.39 5.28
N LEU A 141 2.03 6.76 5.45
CA LEU A 141 3.35 7.31 5.16
C LEU A 141 4.04 6.66 3.94
N GLY A 142 3.46 5.60 3.36
CA GLY A 142 4.14 4.75 2.39
C GLY A 142 4.77 3.50 3.03
N ASP A 143 5.05 2.48 2.21
CA ASP A 143 5.70 1.23 2.62
C ASP A 143 5.02 0.55 3.83
N ASN A 144 3.68 0.54 3.85
CA ASN A 144 2.88 0.00 4.94
C ASN A 144 3.07 0.70 6.31
N TRP A 145 3.72 1.85 6.35
CA TRP A 145 3.87 2.65 7.57
C TRP A 145 2.71 3.63 7.73
N PHE A 146 2.26 3.75 8.98
CA PHE A 146 1.21 4.66 9.40
C PHE A 146 1.75 5.49 10.56
N LYS A 147 1.57 6.80 10.49
CA LYS A 147 1.73 7.71 11.63
C LYS A 147 0.43 7.75 12.39
N VAL A 148 0.48 7.45 13.68
CA VAL A 148 -0.66 7.60 14.59
C VAL A 148 -0.33 8.74 15.53
N ASN A 149 -1.15 9.79 15.50
CA ASN A 149 -1.11 10.84 16.51
C ASN A 149 -2.28 10.58 17.47
N ILE A 150 -1.99 10.55 18.75
CA ILE A 150 -2.95 10.25 19.81
C ILE A 150 -3.00 11.47 20.71
N SER A 151 -4.09 12.21 20.58
CA SER A 151 -4.22 13.58 21.06
C SER A 151 -3.06 14.45 20.54
N ASP A 152 -2.74 15.54 21.25
CA ASP A 152 -1.65 16.44 20.89
C ASP A 152 -0.30 16.02 21.52
N HIS A 153 -0.23 14.83 22.13
CA HIS A 153 0.85 14.43 23.03
C HIS A 153 1.70 13.29 22.48
N THR A 154 1.08 12.17 22.11
CA THR A 154 1.81 10.98 21.68
C THR A 154 1.80 10.83 20.16
N THR A 155 2.97 10.54 19.58
CA THR A 155 3.10 10.18 18.17
C THR A 155 3.85 8.86 18.02
N VAL A 156 3.21 7.87 17.41
CA VAL A 156 3.82 6.57 17.12
C VAL A 156 3.80 6.30 15.62
N LYS A 157 4.76 5.51 15.13
CA LYS A 157 4.70 4.94 13.78
C LYS A 157 4.49 3.43 13.87
N ILE A 158 3.51 2.94 13.15
CA ILE A 158 3.16 1.52 13.10
C ILE A 158 3.30 1.03 11.67
N ARG A 159 3.89 -0.15 11.49
CA ARG A 159 3.88 -0.85 10.21
C ARG A 159 2.81 -1.93 10.25
N VAL A 160 1.93 -1.94 9.24
CA VAL A 160 0.81 -2.89 9.15
C VAL A 160 0.86 -3.67 7.84
N GLU A 161 1.01 -4.98 7.96
CA GLU A 161 1.06 -5.91 6.82
C GLU A 161 -0.14 -6.86 6.88
N SER A 162 -0.54 -7.41 5.74
CA SER A 162 -1.51 -8.52 5.74
C SER A 162 -0.92 -9.70 6.50
N GLU A 163 -1.74 -10.45 7.23
CA GLU A 163 -1.23 -11.65 7.88
C GLU A 163 -0.73 -12.65 6.83
N PRO A 164 0.32 -13.43 7.14
CA PRO A 164 0.87 -14.40 6.20
C PRO A 164 -0.12 -15.49 5.78
N ASP A 165 -1.05 -15.82 6.69
CA ASP A 165 -1.94 -16.97 6.57
C ASP A 165 -3.42 -16.58 6.32
N ASP A 166 -3.72 -15.28 6.33
CA ASP A 166 -5.07 -14.72 6.13
C ASP A 166 -4.94 -13.32 5.49
N ASP A 167 -5.35 -13.21 4.23
CA ASP A 167 -5.29 -11.97 3.45
C ASP A 167 -6.39 -10.97 3.85
N GLU A 168 -7.38 -11.40 4.65
CA GLU A 168 -8.42 -10.56 5.23
C GLU A 168 -8.05 -10.01 6.61
N SER A 169 -6.95 -10.48 7.22
CA SER A 169 -6.47 -10.00 8.52
C SER A 169 -5.14 -9.25 8.41
N PHE A 170 -4.85 -8.46 9.45
CA PHE A 170 -3.70 -7.56 9.48
C PHE A 170 -2.86 -7.76 10.75
N MET A 171 -1.56 -7.54 10.60
CA MET A 171 -0.59 -7.65 11.68
C MET A 171 0.26 -6.39 11.81
N ILE A 172 0.50 -5.98 13.06
CA ILE A 172 1.46 -4.96 13.42
C ILE A 172 2.86 -5.59 13.38
N THR A 173 3.61 -5.26 12.33
CA THR A 173 4.96 -5.79 12.08
C THR A 173 6.07 -4.78 12.37
N GLY A 174 5.73 -3.56 12.78
CA GLY A 174 6.73 -2.56 13.15
C GLY A 174 6.13 -1.54 14.10
N LEU A 175 6.96 -1.03 15.02
CA LEU A 175 6.59 -0.05 16.02
C LEU A 175 7.78 0.87 16.27
N ILE A 176 7.58 2.16 16.06
CA ILE A 176 8.53 3.20 16.46
C ILE A 176 7.78 4.17 17.37
N ASN A 177 8.18 4.21 18.62
CA ASN A 177 7.69 5.17 19.60
C ASN A 177 8.91 5.83 20.26
N LYS A 178 9.11 7.12 19.97
CA LYS A 178 10.31 7.84 20.41
C LYS A 178 10.27 8.16 21.90
N ASP A 179 9.08 8.40 22.44
CA ASP A 179 8.87 8.79 23.82
C ASP A 179 9.28 7.65 24.77
N TYR A 180 9.19 6.41 24.28
CA TYR A 180 9.63 5.19 24.98
C TYR A 180 10.89 4.54 24.38
N GLY A 181 11.60 5.20 23.46
CA GLY A 181 12.83 4.65 22.84
C GLY A 181 12.65 3.36 22.03
N ILE A 182 11.41 2.99 21.66
CA ILE A 182 11.11 1.78 20.88
C ILE A 182 11.36 2.03 19.39
N ASN A 183 12.09 1.12 18.74
CA ASN A 183 12.41 1.19 17.31
C ASN A 183 12.52 -0.20 16.67
N VAL A 184 11.37 -0.78 16.31
CA VAL A 184 11.23 -2.06 15.61
C VAL A 184 10.71 -1.79 14.20
N LYS A 185 11.45 -2.21 13.17
CA LYS A 185 11.14 -1.96 11.75
C LYS A 185 10.70 -3.22 11.01
#